data_AF-A0A4U1MNC9-F1
#
_entry.id   AF-A0A4U1MNC9-F1
#
_cell.length_a   1.000
_cell.length_b   1.000
_cell.length_c   1.000
_cell.angle_alpha   90.00
_cell.angle_beta   90.00
_cell.angle_gamma   90.00
#
_symmetry.space_group_name_H-M   'P 1'
#
loop_
_entity.id
_entity.type
_entity.pdbx_description
1 polymer ?
#
loop_
_entity_poly.entity_id
_entity_poly.type
_entity_poly.pdbx_seq_one_letter_code
_entity_poly.pdbx_strand_id
1 'polypeptide(L)'
;MNCNGFTRGLMAKNYSGEKFLLHVCDVIERQLNEWSDDFEVMVMKLVDYELVVKKENKYYEMTLSEKDIETLQNKFPFSLDRRGRS
;
A
#
# COMPACT_ATOMS: atom_id res chain seq x y z
N MET A 1 6.07 -6.00 14.33
CA MET A 1 5.86 -5.14 15.52
C MET A 1 4.37 -5.07 15.84
N ASN A 2 3.97 -5.42 17.07
CA ASN A 2 2.57 -5.42 17.53
C ASN A 2 2.11 -4.00 17.88
N CYS A 3 1.51 -3.29 16.93
CA CYS A 3 0.84 -2.00 17.20
C CYS A 3 -0.68 -2.18 17.12
N ASN A 4 -1.37 -1.94 18.24
CA ASN A 4 -2.80 -2.14 18.45
C ASN A 4 -3.66 -1.49 17.34
N GLY A 5 -4.73 -2.17 16.92
CA GLY A 5 -5.61 -1.72 15.82
C GLY A 5 -6.24 -0.33 16.00
N PHE A 6 -6.25 0.20 17.22
CA PHE A 6 -6.68 1.56 17.53
C PHE A 6 -5.68 2.62 17.03
N THR A 7 -4.38 2.35 17.14
CA THR A 7 -3.30 3.23 16.65
C THR A 7 -3.29 3.31 15.13
N ARG A 8 -3.58 2.19 14.44
CA ARG A 8 -3.76 2.14 12.98
C ARG A 8 -4.94 2.98 12.49
N GLY A 9 -6.06 2.96 13.21
CA GLY A 9 -7.24 3.79 12.91
C GLY A 9 -7.01 5.29 13.10
N LEU A 10 -6.19 5.67 14.08
CA LEU A 10 -5.77 7.06 14.31
C LEU A 10 -4.72 7.54 13.29
N MET A 11 -3.80 6.67 12.87
CA MET A 11 -2.82 6.97 11.83
C MET A 11 -3.47 7.18 10.47
N ALA A 12 -4.43 6.33 10.07
CA ALA A 12 -5.17 6.47 8.82
C ALA A 12 -5.95 7.79 8.71
N LYS A 13 -6.40 8.37 9.84
CA LYS A 13 -7.10 9.67 9.85
C LYS A 13 -6.17 10.90 9.74
N ASN A 14 -4.88 10.73 10.02
CA ASN A 14 -3.89 11.82 10.06
C ASN A 14 -2.87 11.79 8.90
N TYR A 15 -2.98 10.79 8.01
CA TYR A 15 -2.18 10.70 6.81
C TYR A 15 -2.93 11.34 5.62
N SER A 16 -2.27 12.23 4.87
CA SER A 16 -2.72 12.59 3.52
C SER A 16 -2.80 11.32 2.67
N GLY A 17 -3.69 11.26 1.66
CA GLY A 17 -3.86 10.06 0.81
C GLY A 17 -2.55 9.51 0.24
N GLU A 18 -1.59 10.40 -0.04
CA GLU A 18 -0.22 10.05 -0.42
C GLU A 18 0.50 9.18 0.60
N LYS A 19 0.47 9.55 1.89
CA LYS A 19 1.17 8.80 2.93
C LYS A 19 0.48 7.48 3.25
N PHE A 20 -0.85 7.40 3.08
CA PHE A 20 -1.56 6.12 3.10
C PHE A 20 -1.06 5.21 1.97
N LEU A 21 -0.97 5.74 0.75
CA LEU A 21 -0.50 4.98 -0.41
C LEU A 21 0.95 4.51 -0.25
N LEU A 22 1.85 5.38 0.23
CA LEU A 22 3.25 5.02 0.52
C LEU A 22 3.33 3.86 1.52
N HIS A 23 2.55 3.92 2.61
CA HIS A 23 2.52 2.83 3.59
C HIS A 23 2.01 1.51 2.98
N VAL A 24 1.02 1.56 2.10
CA VAL A 24 0.54 0.37 1.39
C VAL A 24 1.63 -0.19 0.47
N CYS A 25 2.38 0.66 -0.24
CA CYS A 25 3.50 0.24 -1.08
C CYS A 25 4.60 -0.46 -0.27
N ASP A 26 5.00 0.11 0.87
CA ASP A 26 5.99 -0.49 1.78
C ASP A 26 5.56 -1.89 2.26
N VAL A 27 4.26 -2.05 2.54
CA VAL A 27 3.70 -3.34 2.97
C VAL A 27 3.71 -4.35 1.81
N ILE A 28 3.32 -3.94 0.61
CA ILE A 28 3.34 -4.79 -0.59
C ILE A 28 4.77 -5.26 -0.87
N GLU A 29 5.74 -4.34 -0.89
CA GLU A 29 7.15 -4.66 -1.15
C GLU A 29 7.68 -5.67 -0.14
N ARG A 30 7.47 -5.40 1.16
CA ARG A 30 7.91 -6.32 2.21
C ARG A 30 7.28 -7.71 2.06
N GLN A 31 5.99 -7.79 1.78
CA GLN A 31 5.29 -9.07 1.63
C GLN A 31 5.74 -9.84 0.38
N LEU A 32 6.01 -9.15 -0.73
CA LEU A 32 6.53 -9.79 -1.93
C LEU A 32 7.97 -10.28 -1.72
N ASN A 33 8.78 -9.51 -1.00
CA ASN A 33 10.15 -9.90 -0.66
C ASN A 33 10.24 -11.05 0.35
N GLU A 34 9.17 -11.35 1.11
CA GLU A 34 9.09 -12.61 1.86
C GLU A 34 9.09 -13.86 0.96
N TRP A 35 8.74 -13.72 -0.33
CA TRP A 35 8.76 -14.82 -1.30
C TRP A 35 10.02 -14.85 -2.18
N SER A 36 10.62 -13.68 -2.47
CA SER A 36 11.77 -13.53 -3.38
C SER A 36 12.38 -12.14 -3.19
N ASP A 37 13.67 -12.01 -2.88
CA ASP A 37 14.32 -10.74 -2.47
C ASP A 37 14.54 -9.71 -3.61
N ASP A 38 13.85 -9.84 -4.74
CA ASP A 38 14.08 -9.09 -5.98
C ASP A 38 12.87 -8.25 -6.43
N PHE A 39 11.87 -8.08 -5.56
CA PHE A 39 10.75 -7.20 -5.85
C PHE A 39 11.07 -5.75 -5.44
N GLU A 40 10.84 -4.84 -6.37
CA GLU A 40 10.88 -3.39 -6.14
C GLU A 40 9.47 -2.82 -6.33
N VAL A 41 8.99 -2.04 -5.37
CA VAL A 41 7.69 -1.34 -5.50
C VAL A 41 7.93 0.16 -5.51
N MET A 42 7.45 0.83 -6.55
CA MET A 42 7.61 2.27 -6.74
C MET A 42 6.26 2.94 -6.87
N VAL A 43 6.17 4.17 -6.38
CA VAL A 43 5.01 5.05 -6.62
C VAL A 43 5.48 6.37 -7.21
N MET A 44 4.79 6.83 -8.24
CA MET A 44 5.03 8.13 -8.87
C MET A 44 3.75 8.94 -8.84
N LYS A 45 3.89 10.25 -8.55
CA LYS A 45 2.79 11.21 -8.64
C LYS A 45 2.94 11.99 -9.96
N LEU A 46 2.00 11.80 -10.87
CA LEU A 46 1.83 12.64 -12.07
C LEU A 46 0.52 13.43 -11.91
N VAL A 47 -0.47 13.20 -12.77
CA VAL A 47 -1.85 13.66 -12.56
C VAL A 47 -2.52 12.75 -11.51
N ASP A 48 -2.49 11.45 -11.78
CA ASP A 48 -2.86 10.39 -10.84
C ASP A 48 -1.61 9.72 -10.26
N TYR A 49 -1.80 8.81 -9.30
CA TYR A 49 -0.70 8.00 -8.77
C TYR A 49 -0.49 6.77 -9.63
N GLU A 50 0.75 6.50 -9.99
CA GLU A 50 1.17 5.29 -10.69
C GLU A 50 1.94 4.40 -9.72
N LEU A 51 1.39 3.23 -9.41
CA LEU A 51 2.06 2.17 -8.66
C LEU A 51 2.67 1.17 -9.63
N VAL A 52 3.96 0.89 -9.46
CA VAL A 52 4.70 -0.06 -10.28
C VAL A 52 5.34 -1.11 -9.37
N VAL A 53 5.02 -2.38 -9.62
CA VAL A 53 5.74 -3.52 -9.05
C VAL A 53 6.65 -4.10 -10.12
N LYS A 54 7.94 -4.14 -9.84
CA LYS A 54 8.95 -4.68 -10.75
C LYS A 54 9.51 -5.98 -10.18
N LYS A 55 9.66 -6.98 -11.07
CA LYS A 55 10.41 -8.21 -10.82
C LYS A 55 11.28 -8.50 -12.03
N GLU A 56 12.60 -8.46 -11.86
CA GLU A 56 13.55 -8.60 -12.97
C GLU A 56 13.19 -7.69 -14.16
N ASN A 57 12.77 -8.27 -15.30
CA ASN A 57 12.36 -7.58 -16.54
C ASN A 57 10.83 -7.46 -16.70
N LYS A 58 10.04 -7.75 -15.65
CA LYS A 58 8.59 -7.64 -15.67
C LYS A 58 8.13 -6.45 -14.83
N TYR A 59 7.14 -5.73 -15.36
CA TYR A 59 6.54 -4.56 -14.76
C TYR A 59 5.03 -4.79 -14.66
N TYR A 60 4.47 -4.53 -13.49
CA TYR A 60 3.03 -4.57 -13.24
C TYR A 60 2.62 -3.20 -12.74
N GLU A 61 1.69 -2.58 -13.45
CA GLU A 61 1.36 -1.17 -13.26
C GLU A 61 -0.11 -1.01 -12.87
N MET A 62 -0.39 -0.04 -12.00
CA MET A 62 -1.72 0.33 -11.57
C MET A 62 -1.81 1.84 -11.37
N THR A 63 -2.77 2.46 -12.03
CA THR A 63 -3.10 3.87 -11.86
C THR A 63 -4.20 4.04 -10.80
N LEU A 64 -4.02 4.99 -9.89
CA LEU A 64 -4.95 5.30 -8.80
C LEU A 64 -5.20 6.81 -8.75
N SER A 65 -6.46 7.21 -8.92
CA SER A 65 -6.83 8.60 -8.71
C SER A 65 -6.85 8.96 -7.21
N GLU A 66 -6.80 10.26 -6.89
CA GLU A 66 -6.96 10.72 -5.50
C GLU A 66 -8.28 10.23 -4.89
N LYS A 67 -9.35 10.22 -5.68
CA LYS A 67 -10.66 9.74 -5.25
C LYS A 67 -10.67 8.23 -4.98
N ASP A 68 -9.92 7.45 -5.75
CA ASP A 68 -9.77 6.02 -5.50
C ASP A 68 -9.02 5.78 -4.19
N ILE A 69 -7.95 6.53 -3.94
CA ILE A 69 -7.18 6.45 -2.69
C ILE A 69 -8.05 6.81 -1.50
N GLU A 70 -8.80 7.91 -1.57
CA GLU A 70 -9.75 8.30 -0.51
C GLU A 70 -10.83 7.23 -0.31
N THR A 71 -11.36 6.67 -1.40
CA THR A 71 -12.38 5.60 -1.33
C THR A 71 -11.81 4.34 -0.69
N LEU A 72 -10.61 3.92 -1.08
CA LEU A 72 -9.92 2.74 -0.55
C LEU A 72 -9.56 2.92 0.93
N GLN A 73 -9.04 4.09 1.30
CA GLN A 73 -8.71 4.46 2.67
C GLN A 73 -9.95 4.45 3.58
N ASN A 74 -11.09 4.92 3.09
CA ASN A 74 -12.33 4.99 3.87
C ASN A 74 -13.11 3.67 3.91
N LYS A 75 -13.10 2.88 2.82
CA LYS A 75 -13.90 1.65 2.70
C LYS A 75 -13.23 0.45 3.38
N PHE A 76 -11.91 0.35 3.29
CA PHE A 76 -11.15 -0.81 3.77
C PHE A 76 -9.74 -0.44 4.25
N PRO A 77 -9.60 0.38 5.30
CA PRO A 77 -8.27 0.69 5.84
C PRO A 77 -7.58 -0.60 6.30
N PHE A 78 -6.52 -1.00 5.59
CA PHE A 78 -5.66 -2.15 5.90
C PHE A 78 -6.36 -3.51 5.96
N SER A 79 -7.39 -3.75 5.13
CA SER A 79 -8.16 -5.00 5.14
C SER A 79 -7.35 -6.28 4.87
N LEU A 80 -6.20 -6.18 4.19
CA LEU A 80 -5.28 -7.30 3.99
C LEU A 80 -4.60 -7.77 5.29
N ASP A 81 -4.51 -6.92 6.31
CA ASP A 81 -3.84 -7.21 7.59
C ASP A 81 -4.73 -8.04 8.56
N ARG A 82 -5.97 -8.38 8.15
CA ARG A 82 -6.96 -9.09 8.98
C ARG A 82 -7.03 -10.60 8.77
N ARG A 83 -6.34 -11.18 7.77
CA ARG A 83 -6.32 -12.63 7.55
C ARG A 83 -4.90 -13.17 7.46
N GLY A 84 -4.25 -13.24 8.61
CA GLY A 84 -3.05 -14.02 8.84
C GLY A 84 -3.17 -14.80 10.15
N ARG A 85 -4.20 -15.66 10.25
CA ARG A 85 -4.32 -16.79 11.19
C ARG A 85 -5.68 -17.47 10.99
N SER A 86 -5.69 -18.53 10.17
CA SER A 86 -6.59 -19.66 10.31
C SER A 86 -5.78 -20.90 10.05
#